data_AF-A0A2V8PE60-F1
#
_entry.id   AF-A0A2V8PE60-F1
#
_cell.length_a   1.000
_cell.length_b   1.000
_cell.length_c   1.000
_cell.angle_alpha   90.00
_cell.angle_beta   90.00
_cell.angle_gamma   90.00
#
_symmetry.space_group_name_H-M   'P 1'
#
loop_
_entity.id
_entity.type
_entity.pdbx_description
1 polymer ?
#
loop_
_entity_poly.entity_id
_entity_poly.type
_entity_poly.pdbx_seq_one_letter_code
_entity_poly.pdbx_strand_id
1 'polypeptide(L)'
;MGSAQRFDIYWNPIVLRTSRALIKTGTMDSVHAVVLAYGLGAALAIPSYQTISQGCKGALLGPTEQLIACRHLSEMLRNGDTVLTEMIGTLIAKRSLPDTSPEFQDAVAARRLVRYRMDMGIKASDRLGINNKWAELNLRLLGETRTEQQVELGLIKAAGLSPVPPADWVDSKP
;
A
#
# COMPACT_ATOMS: atom_id res chain seq x y z
N MET A 1 -11.39 9.49 22.07
CA MET A 1 -11.09 9.16 20.65
C MET A 1 -9.67 8.64 20.59
N GLY A 2 -9.43 7.50 19.92
CA GLY A 2 -8.14 6.81 19.97
C GLY A 2 -6.99 7.65 19.41
N SER A 3 -5.82 7.62 20.06
CA SER A 3 -4.60 8.34 19.69
C SER A 3 -3.76 7.64 18.62
N ALA A 4 -4.37 6.73 17.85
CA ALA A 4 -3.64 5.91 16.90
C ALA A 4 -3.14 6.78 15.74
N GLN A 5 -1.82 6.88 15.59
CA GLN A 5 -1.19 7.67 14.53
C GLN A 5 -1.15 6.93 13.18
N ARG A 6 -1.58 5.66 13.15
CA ARG A 6 -1.41 4.74 12.02
C ARG A 6 -2.41 3.60 12.06
N PHE A 7 -2.73 3.06 10.88
CA PHE A 7 -3.51 1.85 10.67
C PHE A 7 -2.66 0.72 10.09
N ASP A 8 -2.24 -0.22 10.95
CA ASP A 8 -1.47 -1.40 10.55
C ASP A 8 -2.42 -2.62 10.45
N ILE A 9 -2.44 -3.31 9.30
CA ILE A 9 -3.13 -4.62 9.15
C ILE A 9 -2.17 -5.80 9.31
N TYR A 10 -0.93 -5.54 9.71
CA TYR A 10 0.15 -6.52 9.89
C TYR A 10 0.45 -7.30 8.61
N TRP A 11 0.46 -6.60 7.47
CA TRP A 11 0.58 -7.19 6.14
C TRP A 11 1.82 -8.05 5.97
N ASN A 12 3.00 -7.48 6.22
CA ASN A 12 4.27 -8.19 6.06
C ASN A 12 4.31 -9.48 6.91
N PRO A 13 4.02 -9.45 8.24
CA PRO A 13 3.91 -10.66 9.04
C PRO A 13 2.89 -11.69 8.53
N ILE A 14 1.70 -11.25 8.09
CA ILE A 14 0.65 -12.15 7.60
C ILE A 14 1.10 -12.85 6.32
N VAL A 15 1.58 -12.10 5.33
CA VAL A 15 2.04 -12.66 4.05
C VAL A 15 3.21 -13.61 4.28
N LEU A 16 4.20 -13.19 5.07
CA LEU A 16 5.39 -14.01 5.38
C LEU A 16 5.01 -15.34 6.06
N ARG A 17 4.20 -15.29 7.11
CA ARG A 17 3.82 -16.50 7.88
C ARG A 17 2.94 -17.43 7.05
N THR A 18 1.98 -16.87 6.31
CA THR A 18 1.09 -17.65 5.43
C THR A 18 1.88 -18.33 4.32
N SER A 19 2.78 -17.60 3.65
CA SER A 19 3.64 -18.16 2.61
C SER A 19 4.52 -19.30 3.16
N ARG A 20 5.18 -19.09 4.31
CA ARG A 20 5.99 -20.13 4.96
C ARG A 20 5.18 -21.36 5.35
N ALA A 21 3.95 -21.17 5.84
CA ALA A 21 3.07 -22.27 6.17
C ALA A 21 2.68 -23.08 4.92
N LEU A 22 2.32 -22.40 3.83
CA LEU A 22 2.00 -23.03 2.54
C LEU A 22 3.20 -23.81 1.98
N ILE A 23 4.39 -23.21 1.97
CA ILE A 23 5.64 -23.87 1.52
C ILE A 23 5.90 -25.15 2.35
N LYS A 24 5.71 -25.09 3.67
CA LYS A 24 5.94 -26.24 4.57
C LYS A 24 5.03 -27.43 4.28
N THR A 25 3.88 -27.23 3.63
CA THR A 25 3.01 -28.35 3.23
C THR A 25 3.63 -29.21 2.13
N GLY A 26 4.60 -28.69 1.37
CA GLY A 26 5.18 -29.36 0.22
C GLY A 26 4.25 -29.44 -1.02
N THR A 27 3.07 -28.81 -0.96
CA THR A 27 2.08 -28.85 -2.05
C THR A 27 2.23 -27.73 -3.08
N MET A 28 3.08 -26.74 -2.77
CA MET A 28 3.23 -25.52 -3.56
C MET A 28 4.68 -25.02 -3.47
N ASP A 29 5.23 -24.53 -4.58
CA ASP A 29 6.53 -23.87 -4.58
C ASP A 29 6.46 -22.47 -3.93
N SER A 30 7.63 -21.86 -3.71
CA SER A 30 7.73 -20.57 -3.01
C SER A 30 7.00 -19.45 -3.73
N VAL A 31 7.08 -19.37 -5.07
CA VAL A 31 6.45 -18.27 -5.82
C VAL A 31 4.94 -18.36 -5.80
N HIS A 32 4.36 -19.54 -6.00
CA HIS A 32 2.92 -19.72 -5.94
C HIS A 32 2.41 -19.49 -4.51
N ALA A 33 3.16 -19.92 -3.48
CA ALA A 33 2.78 -19.73 -2.08
C ALA A 33 2.74 -18.24 -1.69
N VAL A 34 3.74 -17.47 -2.14
CA VAL A 34 3.78 -16.01 -1.94
C VAL A 34 2.61 -15.35 -2.66
N VAL A 35 2.41 -15.62 -3.95
CA VAL A 35 1.31 -15.04 -4.73
C VAL A 35 -0.05 -15.36 -4.12
N LEU A 36 -0.27 -16.60 -3.66
CA LEU A 36 -1.50 -16.99 -2.98
C LEU A 36 -1.69 -16.25 -1.65
N ALA A 37 -0.63 -16.12 -0.84
CA ALA A 37 -0.70 -15.39 0.43
C ALA A 37 -1.06 -13.90 0.21
N TYR A 38 -0.47 -13.26 -0.80
CA TYR A 38 -0.85 -11.91 -1.23
C TYR A 38 -2.34 -11.84 -1.63
N GLY A 39 -2.80 -12.78 -2.46
CA GLY A 39 -4.19 -12.85 -2.92
C GLY A 39 -5.19 -13.01 -1.77
N LEU A 40 -4.91 -13.90 -0.82
CA LEU A 40 -5.75 -14.10 0.37
C LEU A 40 -5.78 -12.86 1.27
N GLY A 41 -4.63 -12.24 1.51
CA GLY A 41 -4.55 -11.01 2.30
C GLY A 41 -5.37 -9.88 1.68
N ALA A 42 -5.24 -9.68 0.36
CA ALA A 42 -6.00 -8.68 -0.38
C ALA A 42 -7.51 -8.97 -0.33
N ALA A 43 -7.93 -10.22 -0.55
CA ALA A 43 -9.33 -10.61 -0.53
C ALA A 43 -10.02 -10.33 0.80
N LEU A 44 -9.30 -10.48 1.92
CA LEU A 44 -9.82 -10.18 3.26
C LEU A 44 -9.88 -8.67 3.56
N ALA A 45 -8.93 -7.89 3.03
CA ALA A 45 -8.82 -6.48 3.36
C ALA A 45 -9.69 -5.56 2.48
N ILE A 46 -9.81 -5.85 1.18
CA ILE A 46 -10.48 -4.99 0.18
C ILE A 46 -11.92 -4.59 0.56
N PRO A 47 -12.81 -5.49 1.00
CA PRO A 47 -14.20 -5.12 1.32
C PRO A 47 -14.32 -4.04 2.41
N SER A 48 -13.45 -4.10 3.42
CA SER A 48 -13.41 -3.12 4.51
C SER A 48 -12.99 -1.73 3.99
N TYR A 49 -12.01 -1.66 3.09
CA TYR A 49 -11.58 -0.39 2.50
C TYR A 49 -12.64 0.24 1.60
N GLN A 50 -13.43 -0.57 0.88
CA GLN A 50 -14.55 -0.06 0.07
C GLN A 50 -15.57 0.67 0.95
N THR A 51 -15.96 0.05 2.05
CA THR A 51 -16.92 0.63 3.01
C THR A 51 -16.41 1.96 3.57
N ILE A 52 -15.15 1.97 4.02
CA ILE A 52 -14.50 3.19 4.55
C ILE A 52 -14.44 4.30 3.49
N SER A 53 -13.98 3.98 2.28
CA SER A 53 -13.84 4.95 1.19
C SER A 53 -15.19 5.57 0.78
N GLN A 54 -16.25 4.75 0.75
CA GLN A 54 -17.61 5.20 0.45
C GLN A 54 -18.18 6.08 1.57
N GLY A 55 -17.93 5.72 2.83
CA GLY A 55 -18.37 6.51 3.99
C GLY A 55 -17.78 7.92 4.01
N CYS A 56 -16.61 8.14 3.41
CA CYS A 56 -16.00 9.47 3.28
C CYS A 56 -16.27 10.17 1.94
N LYS A 57 -17.12 9.59 1.08
CA LYS A 57 -17.51 10.24 -0.17
C LYS A 57 -18.42 11.43 0.12
N GLY A 58 -18.06 12.60 -0.40
CA GLY A 58 -18.84 13.83 -0.19
C GLY A 58 -18.69 14.44 1.20
N ALA A 59 -17.70 14.00 2.00
CA ALA A 59 -17.50 14.48 3.37
C ALA A 59 -17.36 16.01 3.48
N LEU A 60 -16.81 16.68 2.46
CA LEU A 60 -16.74 18.15 2.40
C LEU A 60 -18.11 18.85 2.45
N LEU A 61 -19.17 18.16 2.02
CA LEU A 61 -20.56 18.64 2.00
C LEU A 61 -21.40 18.01 3.13
N GLY A 62 -20.80 17.12 3.92
CA GLY A 62 -21.47 16.39 4.98
C GLY A 62 -21.42 17.10 6.33
N PRO A 63 -21.97 16.48 7.39
CA PRO A 63 -21.88 16.97 8.76
C PRO A 63 -20.42 17.17 9.20
N THR A 64 -20.17 18.19 10.03
CA THR A 64 -18.84 18.53 10.54
C THR A 64 -18.13 17.36 11.21
N GLU A 65 -18.87 16.51 11.93
CA GLU A 65 -18.32 15.33 12.61
C GLU A 65 -17.79 14.28 11.61
N GLN A 66 -18.53 14.03 10.52
CA GLN A 66 -18.09 13.13 9.45
C GLN A 66 -16.84 13.66 8.77
N LEU A 67 -16.79 14.98 8.51
CA LEU A 67 -15.63 15.64 7.92
C LEU A 67 -14.38 15.49 8.80
N ILE A 68 -14.51 15.74 10.11
CA ILE A 68 -13.41 15.57 11.09
C ILE A 68 -12.95 14.11 11.12
N ALA A 69 -13.88 13.16 11.19
CA ALA A 69 -13.56 11.74 11.20
C ALA A 69 -12.81 11.31 9.93
N CYS A 70 -13.27 11.75 8.76
CA CYS A 70 -12.63 11.42 7.48
C CYS A 70 -11.23 12.03 7.34
N ARG A 71 -11.02 13.25 7.83
CA ARG A 71 -9.68 13.87 7.87
C ARG A 71 -8.72 13.07 8.73
N HIS A 72 -9.13 12.75 9.95
CA HIS A 72 -8.30 11.96 10.87
C HIS A 72 -8.01 10.56 10.31
N LEU A 73 -9.03 9.91 9.75
CA LEU A 73 -8.88 8.60 9.12
C LEU A 73 -7.93 8.65 7.91
N SER A 74 -7.99 9.72 7.11
CA SER A 74 -7.07 9.90 5.97
C SER A 74 -5.61 9.95 6.40
N GLU A 75 -5.32 10.62 7.51
CA GLU A 75 -3.98 10.75 8.08
C GLU A 75 -3.47 9.40 8.59
N MET A 76 -4.30 8.69 9.36
CA MET A 76 -3.94 7.36 9.88
C MET A 76 -3.65 6.35 8.76
N LEU A 77 -4.49 6.34 7.72
CA LEU A 77 -4.39 5.40 6.61
C LEU A 77 -3.19 5.72 5.70
N ARG A 78 -2.87 7.00 5.48
CA ARG A 78 -1.66 7.42 4.74
C ARG A 78 -0.37 6.93 5.40
N ASN A 79 -0.39 6.70 6.70
CA ASN A 79 0.74 6.14 7.44
C ASN A 79 0.68 4.61 7.58
N GLY A 80 -0.27 3.93 6.96
CA GLY A 80 -0.49 2.48 7.12
C GLY A 80 0.64 1.60 6.56
N ASP A 81 0.61 0.32 6.94
CA ASP A 81 1.67 -0.66 6.60
C ASP A 81 1.53 -1.31 5.22
N THR A 82 0.51 -0.92 4.43
CA THR A 82 0.31 -1.43 3.06
C THR A 82 0.14 -0.29 2.08
N VAL A 83 0.56 -0.55 0.84
CA VAL A 83 0.37 0.38 -0.28
C VAL A 83 -1.12 0.64 -0.49
N LEU A 84 -1.97 -0.37 -0.32
CA LEU A 84 -3.42 -0.23 -0.42
C LEU A 84 -3.99 0.70 0.65
N THR A 85 -3.58 0.54 1.91
CA THR A 85 -4.00 1.42 3.02
C THR A 85 -3.62 2.87 2.73
N GLU A 86 -2.38 3.11 2.31
CA GLU A 86 -1.86 4.44 2.00
C GLU A 86 -2.62 5.09 0.84
N MET A 87 -2.92 4.33 -0.22
CA MET A 87 -3.73 4.79 -1.34
C MET A 87 -5.15 5.19 -0.93
N ILE A 88 -5.80 4.40 -0.05
CA ILE A 88 -7.14 4.72 0.44
C ILE A 88 -7.12 5.98 1.30
N GLY A 89 -6.14 6.13 2.20
CA GLY A 89 -5.96 7.35 2.98
C GLY A 89 -5.80 8.58 2.10
N THR A 90 -4.99 8.46 1.05
CA THR A 90 -4.76 9.53 0.08
C THR A 90 -6.02 9.89 -0.72
N LEU A 91 -6.84 8.89 -1.07
CA LEU A 91 -8.12 9.09 -1.73
C LEU A 91 -9.12 9.82 -0.83
N ILE A 92 -9.16 9.49 0.46
CA ILE A 92 -10.02 10.14 1.44
C ILE A 92 -9.57 11.59 1.65
N ALA A 93 -8.26 11.83 1.79
CA ALA A 93 -7.70 13.17 1.94
C ALA A 93 -8.19 14.12 0.83
N LYS A 94 -8.13 13.67 -0.44
CA LYS A 94 -8.65 14.45 -1.59
C LYS A 94 -10.15 14.76 -1.55
N ARG A 95 -10.93 14.01 -0.75
CA ARG A 95 -12.39 14.18 -0.63
C ARG A 95 -12.81 14.93 0.62
N SER A 96 -11.90 15.15 1.57
CA SER A 96 -12.17 15.72 2.89
C SER A 96 -11.34 16.97 3.22
N LEU A 97 -10.28 17.25 2.44
CA LEU A 97 -9.44 18.42 2.62
C LEU A 97 -9.68 19.44 1.51
N PRO A 98 -9.62 20.76 1.81
CA PRO A 98 -9.63 21.79 0.77
C PRO A 98 -8.36 21.71 -0.09
N ASP A 99 -8.48 21.89 -1.40
CA ASP A 99 -7.36 21.79 -2.35
C ASP A 99 -6.23 22.81 -2.08
N THR A 100 -6.56 23.92 -1.40
CA THR A 100 -5.60 24.96 -1.00
C THR A 100 -4.87 24.66 0.31
N SER A 101 -5.28 23.60 1.04
CA SER A 101 -4.65 23.25 2.32
C SER A 101 -3.27 22.60 2.13
N PRO A 102 -2.28 22.88 2.99
CA PRO A 102 -0.99 22.17 2.98
C PRO A 102 -1.16 20.65 3.03
N GLU A 103 -2.10 20.16 3.84
CA GLU A 103 -2.36 18.73 4.04
C GLU A 103 -2.85 18.06 2.76
N PHE A 104 -3.62 18.78 1.93
CA PHE A 104 -4.02 18.31 0.61
C PHE A 104 -2.82 18.23 -0.34
N GLN A 105 -1.97 19.25 -0.36
CA GLN A 105 -0.77 19.25 -1.21
C GLN A 105 0.19 18.11 -0.82
N ASP A 106 0.34 17.84 0.47
CA ASP A 106 1.08 16.68 0.97
C ASP A 106 0.45 15.36 0.52
N ALA A 107 -0.88 15.25 0.52
CA ALA A 107 -1.58 14.07 0.01
C ALA A 107 -1.36 13.86 -1.49
N VAL A 108 -1.34 14.95 -2.27
CA VAL A 108 -1.05 14.92 -3.71
C VAL A 108 0.39 14.45 -3.96
N ALA A 109 1.37 15.00 -3.22
CA ALA A 109 2.76 14.59 -3.32
C ALA A 109 2.97 13.11 -2.92
N ALA A 110 2.32 12.67 -1.84
CA ALA A 110 2.33 11.27 -1.42
C ALA A 110 1.73 10.35 -2.50
N ARG A 111 0.57 10.72 -3.07
CA ARG A 111 -0.05 9.95 -4.18
C ARG A 111 0.94 9.76 -5.32
N ARG A 112 1.59 10.85 -5.74
CA ARG A 112 2.55 10.85 -6.84
C ARG A 112 3.67 9.85 -6.58
N LEU A 113 4.23 9.85 -5.38
CA LEU A 113 5.30 8.94 -4.98
C LEU A 113 4.84 7.48 -4.98
N VAL A 114 3.68 7.18 -4.37
CA VAL A 114 3.13 5.82 -4.32
C VAL A 114 2.87 5.28 -5.71
N ARG A 115 2.18 6.06 -6.56
CA ARG A 115 1.81 5.64 -7.92
C ARG A 115 3.04 5.38 -8.78
N TYR A 116 4.05 6.24 -8.69
CA TYR A 116 5.33 5.99 -9.34
C TYR A 116 5.99 4.70 -8.87
N ARG A 117 6.01 4.45 -7.55
CA ARG A 117 6.59 3.22 -6.99
C ARG A 117 5.85 1.97 -7.43
N MET A 118 4.52 1.99 -7.49
CA MET A 118 3.73 0.89 -8.06
C MET A 118 4.11 0.59 -9.52
N ASP A 119 4.23 1.62 -10.34
CA ASP A 119 4.66 1.46 -11.75
C ASP A 119 6.09 0.89 -11.83
N MET A 120 6.99 1.31 -10.92
CA MET A 120 8.33 0.74 -10.81
C MET A 120 8.32 -0.68 -10.25
N GLY A 121 7.41 -1.04 -9.35
CA GLY A 121 7.23 -2.37 -8.80
C GLY A 121 6.82 -3.38 -9.85
N ILE A 122 5.95 -2.98 -10.79
CA ILE A 122 5.61 -3.77 -11.98
C ILE A 122 6.88 -4.00 -12.82
N LYS A 123 7.60 -2.94 -13.19
CA LYS A 123 8.85 -3.05 -13.96
C LYS A 123 9.93 -3.85 -13.25
N ALA A 124 10.00 -3.77 -11.92
CA ALA A 124 10.93 -4.54 -11.11
C ALA A 124 10.60 -6.03 -11.18
N SER A 125 9.30 -6.38 -11.11
CA SER A 125 8.83 -7.76 -11.24
C SER A 125 9.16 -8.34 -12.61
N ASP A 126 9.00 -7.56 -13.68
CA ASP A 126 9.39 -7.96 -15.04
C ASP A 126 10.91 -8.22 -15.16
N ARG A 127 11.74 -7.34 -14.58
CA ARG A 127 13.21 -7.48 -14.63
C ARG A 127 13.74 -8.63 -13.80
N LEU A 128 13.19 -8.83 -12.60
CA LEU A 128 13.62 -9.88 -11.68
C LEU A 128 13.08 -11.26 -12.09
N GLY A 129 11.94 -11.26 -12.81
CA GLY A 129 11.18 -12.45 -13.15
C GLY A 129 10.44 -13.02 -11.93
N ILE A 130 9.12 -13.20 -12.04
CA ILE A 130 8.31 -13.80 -10.97
C ILE A 130 8.59 -15.31 -10.94
N ASN A 131 9.54 -15.71 -10.09
CA ASN A 131 9.99 -17.09 -9.91
C ASN A 131 10.40 -17.34 -8.44
N ASN A 132 10.92 -18.53 -8.12
CA ASN A 132 11.32 -18.87 -6.74
C ASN A 132 12.43 -17.98 -6.17
N LYS A 133 13.37 -17.48 -6.99
CA LYS A 133 14.40 -16.53 -6.51
C LYS A 133 13.78 -15.18 -6.12
N TRP A 134 12.80 -14.71 -6.91
CA TRP A 134 12.00 -13.54 -6.55
C TRP A 134 11.23 -13.78 -5.25
N ALA A 135 10.63 -14.97 -5.07
CA ALA A 135 9.89 -15.32 -3.86
C ALA A 135 10.79 -15.33 -2.62
N GLU A 136 12.00 -15.89 -2.72
CA GLU A 136 12.99 -15.87 -1.64
C GLU A 136 13.40 -14.43 -1.27
N LEU A 137 13.69 -13.59 -2.27
CA LEU A 137 13.99 -12.17 -2.06
C LEU A 137 12.82 -11.45 -1.38
N ASN A 138 11.59 -11.66 -1.87
CA ASN A 138 10.38 -11.04 -1.35
C ASN A 138 10.14 -11.46 0.12
N LEU A 139 10.21 -12.76 0.43
CA LEU A 139 10.06 -13.28 1.80
C LEU A 139 11.13 -12.76 2.75
N ARG A 140 12.37 -12.60 2.28
CA ARG A 140 13.43 -11.97 3.07
C ARG A 140 13.07 -10.51 3.39
N LEU A 141 12.71 -9.73 2.39
CA LEU A 141 12.32 -8.32 2.57
C LEU A 141 11.10 -8.18 3.48
N LEU A 142 10.09 -9.04 3.35
CA LEU A 142 8.93 -9.08 4.25
C LEU A 142 9.34 -9.33 5.72
N GLY A 143 10.40 -10.12 5.95
CA GLY A 143 10.94 -10.39 7.29
C GLY A 143 11.84 -9.28 7.86
N GLU A 144 12.48 -8.50 6.99
CA GLU A 144 13.44 -7.45 7.37
C GLU A 144 12.80 -6.07 7.48
N THR A 145 11.60 -5.88 6.95
CA THR A 145 10.94 -4.58 6.84
C THR A 145 9.60 -4.55 7.54
N ARG A 146 9.20 -3.36 8.01
CA ARG A 146 7.96 -3.17 8.75
C ARG A 146 6.74 -3.06 7.85
N THR A 147 6.91 -2.49 6.65
CA THR A 147 5.80 -2.07 5.78
C THR A 147 5.96 -2.63 4.37
N GLU A 148 4.86 -2.77 3.65
CA GLU A 148 4.86 -3.22 2.25
C GLU A 148 5.63 -2.23 1.36
N GLN A 149 5.52 -0.93 1.63
CA GLN A 149 6.24 0.14 0.92
C GLN A 149 7.76 -0.10 0.98
N GLN A 150 8.28 -0.56 2.11
CA GLN A 150 9.70 -0.87 2.24
C GLN A 150 10.10 -2.13 1.48
N VAL A 151 9.22 -3.14 1.40
CA VAL A 151 9.42 -4.33 0.54
C VAL A 151 9.49 -3.91 -0.92
N GLU A 152 8.53 -3.10 -1.37
CA GLU A 152 8.49 -2.60 -2.75
C GLU A 152 9.74 -1.78 -3.09
N LEU A 153 10.19 -0.91 -2.18
CA LEU A 153 11.45 -0.19 -2.32
C LEU A 153 12.67 -1.13 -2.44
N GLY A 154 12.69 -2.22 -1.66
CA GLY A 154 13.74 -3.24 -1.74
C GLY A 154 13.77 -3.93 -3.11
N LEU A 155 12.59 -4.30 -3.64
CA LEU A 155 12.45 -4.93 -4.95
C LEU A 155 12.85 -3.99 -6.09
N ILE A 156 12.41 -2.73 -6.05
CA ILE A 156 12.77 -1.70 -7.04
C ILE A 156 14.29 -1.51 -7.09
N LYS A 157 14.93 -1.39 -5.92
CA LYS A 157 16.40 -1.26 -5.83
C LYS A 157 17.11 -2.51 -6.32
N ALA A 158 16.63 -3.70 -5.98
CA ALA A 158 17.20 -4.97 -6.45
C ALA A 158 17.13 -5.11 -7.98
N ALA A 159 16.12 -4.52 -8.62
CA ALA A 159 15.97 -4.47 -10.07
C ALA A 159 16.80 -3.36 -10.76
N GLY A 160 17.60 -2.60 -10.01
CA GLY A 160 18.39 -1.48 -10.52
C GLY A 160 17.54 -0.32 -11.03
N LEU A 161 16.34 -0.12 -10.46
CA LEU A 161 15.42 0.96 -10.80
C LEU A 161 15.48 2.09 -9.76
N SER A 162 15.20 3.33 -10.17
CA SER A 162 15.08 4.46 -9.25
C SER A 162 13.71 4.43 -8.55
N PRO A 163 13.64 4.46 -7.20
CA PRO A 163 12.39 4.56 -6.45
C PRO A 163 11.87 6.00 -6.30
N VAL A 164 12.55 6.98 -6.90
CA VAL A 164 12.20 8.40 -6.83
C VAL A 164 11.65 8.85 -8.19
N PRO A 165 10.45 9.45 -8.23
CA PRO A 165 9.88 9.95 -9.46
C PRO A 165 10.70 11.12 -10.02
N PRO A 166 11.12 11.08 -11.31
CA PRO A 166 11.65 12.24 -12.03
C PRO A 166 10.71 13.45 -11.94
N ALA A 167 11.19 14.70 -12.06
CA ALA A 167 10.35 15.89 -11.90
C ALA A 167 9.19 15.97 -12.91
N ASP A 168 9.42 15.49 -14.12
CA ASP A 168 8.47 15.46 -15.25
C ASP A 168 7.56 14.21 -15.25
N TRP A 169 7.72 13.29 -14.28
CA TRP A 169 6.83 12.14 -14.19
C TRP A 169 5.40 12.57 -13.85
N VAL A 170 4.46 12.07 -14.63
CA VAL A 170 3.01 12.25 -14.47
C VAL A 170 2.34 10.88 -14.33
N ASP A 171 1.31 10.80 -13.48
CA ASP A 171 0.52 9.57 -13.35
C ASP A 171 -0.22 9.35 -14.68
N SER A 172 0.08 8.22 -15.33
CA SER A 172 -0.53 7.86 -16.61
C SER A 172 -2.00 7.45 -16.49
N LYS A 173 -2.52 7.31 -15.26
CA LYS A 173 -3.89 6.91 -14.97
C LYS A 173 -4.55 7.88 -13.97
N PRO A 174 -5.67 8.54 -14.32
CA PRO A 174 -6.36 9.48 -13.43
C PRO A 174 -6.88 8.81 -12.13
#